data_AF-A0A933QRL7-F1
#
_entry.id   AF-A0A933QRL7-F1
#
_cell.length_a   1.000
_cell.length_b   1.000
_cell.length_c   1.000
_cell.angle_alpha   90.00
_cell.angle_beta   90.00
_cell.angle_gamma   90.00
#
_symmetry.space_group_name_H-M   'P 1'
#
loop_
_entity.id
_entity.type
_entity.pdbx_description
1 polymer ?
#
loop_
_entity_poly.entity_id
_entity_poly.type
_entity_poly.pdbx_seq_one_letter_code
_entity_poly.pdbx_strand_id
1 'polypeptide(L)'
;MAFDSIGFTIKTVSERTGVSVHTLRAWERRYGVPSPHRDTDNRYRLYDDNDIADVMFIKQQVEAGVAPAQASTLLRLRHEKNVSTNAIESVQPIISLQTNLLEAFARSDESSARQLLDEAFALFTPEQVALSIIEPTMKEIGDRWVRTQMTVWQEHLASNVIQQKLFAVLQSQPALPSTMPLMAVACAPLEEHQLGLIIYALLARRQGWRVAYLGQGTPLEDMVDLARTSKPNAIGVSVTTVVGLAGLIPWLDAAKRPTAPLVLGGRILNSLPSLHAHLPGEYLGADTLSAVQQLATVKMRAEYWSPSRRARQVVNEIQRMRLKLAGETVQTFIDSLPAKRHHAASVANVNFATLFLIDALSCALAFDVPDLMGELQQWLKDTMSPRAVMPQMIGKHLNVFEQAISKLMNKEHARLITPLLERLKNHTFRAEDGQGRTPIK
;
A
#
# COMPACT_ATOMS: atom_id res chain seq x y z
N MET A 1 33.53 3.47 3.23
CA MET A 1 34.55 4.42 2.75
C MET A 1 33.98 5.10 1.53
N ALA A 2 33.65 6.39 1.62
CA ALA A 2 33.15 7.16 0.50
C ALA A 2 34.32 7.43 -0.45
N PHE A 3 34.21 7.00 -1.71
CA PHE A 3 35.07 7.52 -2.76
C PHE A 3 34.57 8.94 -3.06
N ASP A 4 35.35 9.95 -2.68
CA ASP A 4 35.27 11.28 -3.29
C ASP A 4 35.52 11.08 -4.80
N SER A 5 34.45 11.03 -5.60
CA SER A 5 34.59 11.06 -7.05
C SER A 5 35.00 12.48 -7.45
N ILE A 6 36.30 12.70 -7.58
CA ILE A 6 36.87 13.95 -8.10
C ILE A 6 36.30 14.17 -9.51
N GLY A 7 35.36 15.11 -9.64
CA GLY A 7 34.80 15.49 -10.93
C GLY A 7 35.89 16.05 -11.85
N PHE A 8 35.98 15.52 -13.07
CA PHE A 8 36.92 16.00 -14.09
C PHE A 8 36.38 17.24 -14.78
N THR A 9 37.28 18.13 -15.21
CA THR A 9 36.91 19.26 -16.07
C THR A 9 36.81 18.82 -17.53
N ILE A 10 36.10 19.57 -18.37
CA ILE A 10 36.02 19.29 -19.82
C ILE A 10 37.41 19.23 -20.49
N LYS A 11 38.40 19.97 -19.95
CA LYS A 11 39.78 19.94 -20.45
C LYS A 11 40.44 18.60 -20.14
N THR A 12 40.28 18.11 -18.91
CA THR A 12 40.77 16.79 -18.49
C THR A 12 40.12 15.65 -19.30
N VAL A 13 38.81 15.73 -19.56
CA VAL A 13 38.11 14.76 -20.42
C VAL A 13 38.67 14.80 -21.85
N SER A 14 38.94 15.98 -22.39
CA SER A 14 39.53 16.13 -23.72
C SER A 14 40.93 15.51 -23.81
N GLU A 15 41.78 15.73 -22.79
CA GLU A 15 43.12 15.15 -22.70
C GLU A 15 43.08 13.62 -22.57
N ARG A 16 42.17 13.07 -21.76
CA ARG A 16 42.04 11.61 -21.53
C ARG A 16 41.43 10.86 -22.71
N THR A 17 40.48 11.47 -23.41
CA THR A 17 39.76 10.81 -24.51
C THR A 17 40.36 11.10 -25.88
N GLY A 18 41.19 12.15 -25.99
CA GLY A 18 41.72 12.65 -27.27
C GLY A 18 40.65 13.29 -28.16
N VAL A 19 39.43 13.51 -27.66
CA VAL A 19 38.36 14.22 -28.38
C VAL A 19 38.45 15.71 -28.04
N SER A 20 38.40 16.58 -29.05
CA SER A 20 38.52 18.03 -28.82
C SER A 20 37.38 18.57 -27.94
N VAL A 21 37.67 19.57 -27.10
CA VAL A 21 36.66 20.28 -26.29
C VAL A 21 35.49 20.78 -27.13
N HIS A 22 35.75 21.22 -28.36
CA HIS A 22 34.70 21.67 -29.27
C HIS A 22 33.77 20.53 -29.70
N THR A 23 34.34 19.36 -30.02
CA THR A 23 33.58 18.15 -30.38
C THR A 23 32.76 17.63 -29.19
N LEU A 24 33.33 17.61 -27.99
CA LEU A 24 32.62 17.22 -26.77
C LEU A 24 31.38 18.09 -26.51
N ARG A 25 31.52 19.43 -26.62
CA ARG A 25 30.38 20.36 -26.51
C ARG A 25 29.37 20.20 -27.64
N ALA A 26 29.82 19.85 -28.83
CA ALA A 26 28.93 19.60 -29.96
C ALA A 26 28.11 18.31 -29.76
N TRP A 27 28.73 17.24 -29.24
CA TRP A 27 28.04 16.01 -28.90
C TRP A 27 27.08 16.17 -27.72
N GLU A 28 27.47 16.88 -26.67
CA GLU A 28 26.60 17.18 -25.52
C GLU A 28 25.32 17.88 -26.00
N ARG A 29 25.47 18.94 -26.80
CA ARG A 29 24.35 19.75 -27.30
C ARG A 29 23.46 19.01 -28.31
N ARG A 30 24.04 18.18 -29.18
CA ARG A 30 23.30 17.55 -30.29
C ARG A 30 22.74 16.18 -29.94
N TYR A 31 23.42 15.44 -29.07
CA TYR A 31 23.12 14.03 -28.79
C TYR A 31 22.95 13.74 -27.31
N GLY A 32 23.21 14.71 -26.42
CA GLY A 32 23.08 14.56 -24.97
C GLY A 32 24.24 13.82 -24.31
N VAL A 33 25.40 13.70 -24.96
CA VAL A 33 26.55 12.92 -24.44
C VAL A 33 27.85 13.70 -24.61
N PRO A 34 28.72 13.79 -23.59
CA PRO A 34 28.53 13.33 -22.20
C PRO A 34 27.44 14.11 -21.46
N SER A 35 26.97 13.61 -20.31
CA SER A 35 25.87 14.19 -19.52
C SER A 35 26.38 14.63 -18.13
N PRO A 36 27.18 15.71 -18.05
CA PRO A 36 27.86 16.10 -16.83
C PRO A 36 26.91 16.52 -15.71
N HIS A 37 27.33 16.25 -14.48
CA HIS A 37 26.70 16.79 -13.29
C HIS A 37 27.10 18.26 -13.09
N ARG A 38 26.19 19.06 -12.53
CA ARG A 38 26.48 20.44 -12.12
C ARG A 38 26.68 20.49 -10.62
N ASP A 39 27.83 20.98 -10.19
CA ASP A 39 28.12 21.21 -8.77
C ASP A 39 27.15 22.27 -8.19
N THR A 40 26.60 21.97 -7.01
CA THR A 40 25.55 22.73 -6.32
C THR A 40 26.02 24.11 -5.87
N ASP A 41 27.32 24.31 -5.65
CA ASP A 41 27.85 25.60 -5.19
C ASP A 41 28.41 26.49 -6.31
N ASN A 42 28.89 25.93 -7.43
CA ASN A 42 29.73 26.70 -8.36
C ASN A 42 29.35 26.61 -9.85
N ARG A 43 28.21 25.99 -10.20
CA ARG A 43 27.63 25.95 -11.58
C ARG A 43 28.56 25.46 -12.70
N TYR A 44 29.74 24.91 -12.40
CA TYR A 44 30.63 24.29 -13.37
C TYR A 44 30.19 22.87 -13.72
N ARG A 45 30.45 22.45 -14.95
CA ARG A 45 30.22 21.08 -15.41
C ARG A 45 31.37 20.20 -14.93
N LEU A 46 31.03 19.15 -14.20
CA LEU A 46 31.97 18.12 -13.77
C LEU A 46 31.58 16.78 -14.40
N TYR A 47 32.59 16.07 -14.88
CA TYR A 47 32.45 14.79 -15.57
C TYR A 47 32.99 13.68 -14.68
N ASP A 48 32.38 12.50 -14.70
CA ASP A 48 32.89 11.33 -13.97
C ASP A 48 33.59 10.33 -14.91
N ASP A 49 34.03 9.20 -14.37
CA ASP A 49 34.67 8.15 -15.17
C ASP A 49 33.68 7.48 -16.15
N ASN A 50 32.37 7.49 -15.87
CA ASN A 50 31.36 6.96 -16.79
C ASN A 50 31.18 7.88 -18.01
N ASP A 51 31.18 9.20 -17.81
CA ASP A 51 31.19 10.18 -18.89
C ASP A 51 32.39 9.99 -19.82
N ILE A 52 33.57 9.68 -19.26
CA ILE A 52 34.79 9.39 -20.03
C ILE A 52 34.61 8.10 -20.84
N ALA A 53 34.07 7.05 -20.24
CA ALA A 53 33.81 5.78 -20.92
C ALA A 53 32.80 5.92 -22.07
N ASP A 54 31.77 6.74 -21.88
CA ASP A 54 30.74 7.05 -22.88
C ASP A 54 31.31 7.81 -24.07
N VAL A 55 32.16 8.81 -23.80
CA VAL A 55 32.89 9.54 -24.84
C VAL A 55 33.82 8.62 -25.63
N MET A 56 34.55 7.73 -24.94
CA MET A 56 35.44 6.77 -25.59
C MET A 56 34.67 5.78 -26.48
N PHE A 57 33.49 5.35 -26.04
CA PHE A 57 32.61 4.50 -26.84
C PHE A 57 32.13 5.23 -28.10
N ILE A 58 31.60 6.46 -27.98
CA ILE A 58 31.16 7.23 -29.16
C ILE A 58 32.34 7.47 -30.11
N LYS A 59 33.51 7.84 -29.59
CA LYS A 59 34.73 8.02 -30.38
C LYS A 59 35.05 6.76 -31.20
N GLN A 60 35.08 5.59 -30.56
CA GLN A 60 35.39 4.32 -31.23
C GLN A 60 34.38 3.98 -32.33
N GLN A 61 33.09 4.24 -32.10
CA GLN A 61 32.05 4.01 -33.12
C GLN A 61 32.20 4.97 -34.31
N VAL A 62 32.51 6.24 -34.04
CA VAL A 62 32.74 7.24 -35.09
C VAL A 62 33.99 6.92 -35.92
N GLU A 63 35.07 6.47 -35.27
CA GLU A 63 36.28 5.98 -35.96
C GLU A 63 36.01 4.72 -36.79
N ALA A 64 35.06 3.87 -36.35
CA ALA A 64 34.58 2.71 -37.11
C ALA A 64 33.59 3.07 -38.24
N GLY A 65 33.36 4.36 -38.51
CA GLY A 65 32.50 4.84 -39.61
C GLY A 65 31.02 4.98 -39.26
N VAL A 66 30.62 4.80 -37.99
CA VAL A 66 29.25 5.01 -37.53
C VAL A 66 28.98 6.51 -37.32
N ALA A 67 27.86 7.01 -37.83
CA ALA A 67 27.51 8.41 -37.62
C ALA A 67 27.32 8.74 -36.11
N PRO A 68 27.79 9.90 -35.60
CA PRO A 68 27.68 10.24 -34.18
C PRO A 68 26.27 10.13 -33.58
N ALA A 69 25.24 10.44 -34.38
CA ALA A 69 23.84 10.26 -33.98
C ALA A 69 23.49 8.77 -33.73
N GLN A 70 23.92 7.87 -34.61
CA GLN A 70 23.71 6.43 -34.45
C GLN A 70 24.54 5.87 -33.29
N ALA A 71 25.79 6.32 -33.13
CA ALA A 71 26.64 5.95 -32.00
C ALA A 71 26.00 6.33 -30.65
N SER A 72 25.34 7.50 -30.57
CA SER A 72 24.59 7.90 -29.36
C SER A 72 23.39 6.99 -29.06
N THR A 73 22.71 6.48 -30.09
CA THR A 73 21.62 5.51 -29.92
C THR A 73 22.14 4.15 -29.46
N LEU A 74 23.26 3.68 -30.03
CA LEU A 74 23.93 2.46 -29.57
C LEU A 74 24.39 2.57 -28.12
N LEU A 75 24.89 3.75 -27.72
CA LEU A 75 25.27 4.01 -26.33
C LEU A 75 24.06 3.95 -25.38
N ARG A 76 22.91 4.53 -25.76
CA ARG A 76 21.67 4.41 -24.98
C ARG A 76 21.23 2.96 -24.82
N LEU A 77 21.22 2.19 -25.90
CA LEU A 77 20.88 0.75 -25.86
C LEU A 77 21.88 -0.06 -25.00
N ARG A 78 23.16 0.33 -24.99
CA ARG A 78 24.18 -0.26 -24.12
C ARG A 78 23.92 0.07 -22.66
N HIS A 79 23.54 1.31 -22.34
CA HIS A 79 23.14 1.68 -20.98
C HIS A 79 21.88 0.94 -20.54
N GLU A 80 20.85 0.83 -21.39
CA GLU A 80 19.65 0.05 -21.09
C GLU A 80 19.98 -1.44 -20.81
N LYS A 81 20.90 -2.03 -21.58
CA LYS A 81 21.39 -3.40 -21.34
C LYS A 81 22.27 -3.52 -20.11
N ASN A 82 23.22 -2.61 -19.87
CA ASN A 82 24.11 -2.63 -18.71
C ASN A 82 23.39 -2.31 -17.39
N VAL A 83 22.38 -1.43 -17.42
CA VAL A 83 21.44 -1.23 -16.31
C VAL A 83 20.69 -2.54 -16.04
N SER A 84 20.33 -3.29 -17.07
CA SER A 84 19.71 -4.61 -16.89
C SER A 84 20.69 -5.64 -16.29
N THR A 85 21.95 -5.72 -16.71
CA THR A 85 22.93 -6.68 -16.16
C THR A 85 23.41 -6.33 -14.74
N ASN A 86 23.69 -5.05 -14.44
CA ASN A 86 24.10 -4.61 -13.10
C ASN A 86 22.92 -4.59 -12.11
N ALA A 87 21.69 -4.36 -12.57
CA ALA A 87 20.50 -4.54 -11.75
C ALA A 87 20.30 -6.03 -11.41
N ILE A 88 20.56 -6.96 -12.34
CA ILE A 88 20.45 -8.39 -12.06
C ILE A 88 21.45 -8.81 -10.97
N GLU A 89 22.73 -8.38 -11.03
CA GLU A 89 23.74 -8.74 -10.02
C GLU A 89 23.47 -8.12 -8.64
N SER A 90 22.95 -6.89 -8.57
CA SER A 90 22.61 -6.22 -7.30
C SER A 90 21.28 -6.70 -6.68
N VAL A 91 20.40 -7.33 -7.45
CA VAL A 91 19.08 -7.84 -7.01
C VAL A 91 19.13 -9.29 -6.52
N GLN A 92 20.07 -10.12 -6.99
CA GLN A 92 20.19 -11.52 -6.54
C GLN A 92 20.29 -11.70 -5.01
N PRO A 93 21.09 -10.88 -4.28
CA PRO A 93 21.15 -11.00 -2.82
C PRO A 93 19.81 -10.68 -2.14
N ILE A 94 19.06 -9.68 -2.65
CA ILE A 94 17.76 -9.28 -2.10
C ILE A 94 16.73 -10.39 -2.29
N ILE A 95 16.65 -10.97 -3.49
CA ILE A 95 15.74 -12.10 -3.78
C ILE A 95 16.07 -13.31 -2.89
N SER A 96 17.37 -13.59 -2.72
CA SER A 96 17.83 -14.71 -1.89
C SER A 96 17.43 -14.53 -0.43
N LEU A 97 17.65 -13.33 0.15
CA LEU A 97 17.24 -13.03 1.53
C LEU A 97 15.71 -13.10 1.70
N GLN A 98 14.95 -12.57 0.75
CA GLN A 98 13.48 -12.61 0.76
C GLN A 98 12.95 -14.06 0.73
N THR A 99 13.54 -14.90 -0.13
CA THR A 99 13.20 -16.33 -0.23
C THR A 99 13.54 -17.07 1.06
N ASN A 100 14.76 -16.89 1.58
CA ASN A 100 15.22 -17.53 2.81
C ASN A 100 14.39 -17.10 4.03
N LEU A 101 14.02 -15.82 4.11
CA LEU A 101 13.18 -15.30 5.18
C LEU A 101 11.79 -15.92 5.15
N LEU A 102 11.20 -16.06 3.96
CA LEU A 102 9.92 -16.73 3.78
C LEU A 102 9.98 -18.21 4.18
N GLU A 103 11.07 -18.92 3.83
CA GLU A 103 11.28 -20.31 4.24
C GLU A 103 11.44 -20.45 5.76
N ALA A 104 12.17 -19.54 6.41
CA ALA A 104 12.32 -19.51 7.86
C ALA A 104 10.96 -19.39 8.56
N PHE A 105 10.10 -18.46 8.11
CA PHE A 105 8.74 -18.33 8.65
C PHE A 105 7.85 -19.53 8.34
N ALA A 106 7.96 -20.14 7.16
CA ALA A 106 7.22 -21.36 6.82
C ALA A 106 7.60 -22.53 7.74
N ARG A 107 8.87 -22.62 8.15
CA ARG A 107 9.38 -23.60 9.12
C ARG A 107 9.18 -23.17 10.58
N SER A 108 8.63 -21.98 10.82
CA SER A 108 8.47 -21.37 12.15
C SER A 108 9.80 -21.23 12.91
N ASP A 109 10.89 -21.06 12.17
CA ASP A 109 12.24 -20.85 12.71
C ASP A 109 12.48 -19.36 12.94
N GLU A 110 12.04 -18.89 14.11
CA GLU A 110 12.18 -17.48 14.52
C GLU A 110 13.65 -17.05 14.60
N SER A 111 14.55 -17.93 15.03
CA SER A 111 15.98 -17.60 15.18
C SER A 111 16.61 -17.28 13.83
N SER A 112 16.40 -18.15 12.85
CA SER A 112 16.88 -17.94 11.48
C SER A 112 16.24 -16.69 10.86
N ALA A 113 14.93 -16.47 11.06
CA ALA A 113 14.26 -15.28 10.56
C ALA A 113 14.86 -13.97 11.12
N ARG A 114 15.15 -13.92 12.43
CA ARG A 114 15.82 -12.78 13.07
C ARG A 114 17.21 -12.54 12.50
N GLN A 115 18.01 -13.60 12.33
CA GLN A 115 19.35 -13.49 11.75
C GLN A 115 19.31 -12.96 10.30
N LEU A 116 18.38 -13.44 9.47
CA LEU A 116 18.20 -12.97 8.10
C LEU A 116 17.76 -11.51 8.04
N LEU A 117 16.91 -11.08 8.98
CA LEU A 117 16.54 -9.66 9.11
C LEU A 117 17.74 -8.80 9.55
N ASP A 118 18.54 -9.27 10.50
CA ASP A 118 19.76 -8.58 10.93
C ASP A 118 20.76 -8.42 9.77
N GLU A 119 20.97 -9.50 9.01
CA GLU A 119 21.79 -9.49 7.80
C GLU A 119 21.25 -8.51 6.74
N ALA A 120 19.95 -8.55 6.45
CA ALA A 120 19.32 -7.65 5.49
C ALA A 120 19.52 -6.17 5.85
N PHE A 121 19.31 -5.80 7.12
CA PHE A 121 19.51 -4.42 7.59
C PHE A 121 21.00 -4.02 7.73
N ALA A 122 21.92 -4.98 7.74
CA ALA A 122 23.36 -4.70 7.69
C ALA A 122 23.85 -4.46 6.25
N LEU A 123 23.24 -5.12 5.27
CA LEU A 123 23.65 -5.08 3.86
C LEU A 123 22.94 -4.01 3.03
N PHE A 124 21.68 -3.69 3.36
CA PHE A 124 20.82 -2.83 2.55
C PHE A 124 20.27 -1.64 3.33
N THR A 125 19.82 -0.63 2.60
CA THR A 125 19.12 0.50 3.20
C THR A 125 17.78 0.07 3.80
N PRO A 126 17.28 0.75 4.85
CA PRO A 126 15.98 0.44 5.42
C PRO A 126 14.83 0.46 4.41
N GLU A 127 14.90 1.35 3.41
CA GLU A 127 13.99 1.40 2.26
C GLU A 127 13.99 0.07 1.48
N GLN A 128 15.16 -0.41 1.08
CA GLN A 128 15.29 -1.65 0.31
C GLN A 128 14.82 -2.87 1.11
N VAL A 129 15.16 -2.94 2.40
CA VAL A 129 14.72 -4.06 3.26
C VAL A 129 13.20 -4.04 3.43
N ALA A 130 12.61 -2.87 3.68
CA ALA A 130 11.17 -2.76 3.86
C ALA A 130 10.40 -3.12 2.57
N LEU A 131 10.77 -2.51 1.44
CA LEU A 131 9.99 -2.57 0.19
C LEU A 131 10.28 -3.82 -0.65
N SER A 132 11.52 -4.32 -0.63
CA SER A 132 11.94 -5.41 -1.51
C SER A 132 12.08 -6.76 -0.78
N ILE A 133 12.05 -6.78 0.55
CA ILE A 133 12.16 -8.00 1.35
C ILE A 133 10.91 -8.18 2.23
N ILE A 134 10.67 -7.26 3.16
CA ILE A 134 9.59 -7.40 4.16
C ILE A 134 8.20 -7.38 3.51
N GLU A 135 7.89 -6.37 2.70
CA GLU A 135 6.57 -6.25 2.05
C GLU A 135 6.25 -7.48 1.16
N PRO A 136 7.15 -7.94 0.26
CA PRO A 136 6.92 -9.16 -0.51
C PRO A 136 6.77 -10.42 0.34
N THR A 137 7.60 -10.60 1.39
CA THR A 137 7.49 -11.74 2.30
C THR A 137 6.14 -11.76 3.02
N MET A 138 5.68 -10.61 3.53
CA MET A 138 4.41 -10.53 4.25
C MET A 138 3.20 -10.69 3.33
N LYS A 139 3.29 -10.21 2.08
CA LYS A 139 2.27 -10.46 1.07
C LYS A 139 2.14 -11.97 0.79
N GLU A 140 3.25 -12.66 0.57
CA GLU A 140 3.24 -14.10 0.32
C GLU A 140 2.80 -14.93 1.54
N ILE A 141 3.14 -14.52 2.76
CA ILE A 141 2.59 -15.13 3.99
C ILE A 141 1.07 -14.97 4.04
N GLY A 142 0.56 -13.77 3.74
CA GLY A 142 -0.88 -13.51 3.64
C GLY A 142 -1.55 -14.40 2.60
N ASP A 143 -0.96 -14.53 1.41
CA ASP A 143 -1.46 -15.39 0.34
C ASP A 143 -1.45 -16.88 0.73
N ARG A 144 -0.38 -17.36 1.37
CA ARG A 144 -0.30 -18.73 1.90
C ARG A 144 -1.32 -18.99 3.01
N TRP A 145 -1.58 -18.00 3.86
CA TRP A 145 -2.63 -18.08 4.88
C TRP A 145 -4.02 -18.22 4.23
N VAL A 146 -4.33 -17.41 3.22
CA VAL A 146 -5.59 -17.50 2.44
C VAL A 146 -5.71 -18.89 1.78
N ARG A 147 -4.62 -19.38 1.16
CA ARG A 147 -4.55 -20.70 0.51
C ARG A 147 -4.49 -21.87 1.49
N THR A 148 -4.62 -21.63 2.80
CA THR A 148 -4.54 -22.64 3.88
C THR A 148 -3.20 -23.38 3.97
N GLN A 149 -2.15 -22.84 3.36
CA GLN A 149 -0.78 -23.33 3.42
C GLN A 149 -0.04 -22.85 4.67
N MET A 150 -0.57 -21.84 5.35
CA MET A 150 -0.10 -21.37 6.66
C MET A 150 -1.28 -21.21 7.65
N THR A 151 -0.98 -21.43 8.92
CA THR A 151 -1.92 -21.24 10.04
C THR A 151 -1.92 -19.77 10.50
N VAL A 152 -2.94 -19.39 11.27
CA VAL A 152 -3.04 -18.03 11.86
C VAL A 152 -1.85 -17.76 12.78
N TRP A 153 -1.46 -18.72 13.62
CA TRP A 153 -0.35 -18.50 14.57
C TRP A 153 1.00 -18.31 13.87
N GLN A 154 1.22 -18.94 12.70
CA GLN A 154 2.43 -18.75 11.90
C GLN A 154 2.47 -17.35 11.25
N GLU A 155 1.33 -16.86 10.76
CA GLU A 155 1.21 -15.48 10.28
C GLU A 155 1.50 -14.50 11.42
N HIS A 156 0.89 -14.70 12.61
CA HIS A 156 1.14 -13.87 13.77
C HIS A 156 2.60 -13.89 14.23
N LEU A 157 3.26 -15.06 14.21
CA LEU A 157 4.69 -15.16 14.50
C LEU A 157 5.51 -14.29 13.54
N ALA A 158 5.26 -14.39 12.24
CA ALA A 158 5.98 -13.62 11.24
C ALA A 158 5.74 -12.11 11.37
N SER A 159 4.46 -11.71 11.49
CA SER A 159 4.06 -10.32 11.74
C SER A 159 4.75 -9.76 12.98
N ASN A 160 4.76 -10.48 14.09
CA ASN A 160 5.37 -10.01 15.35
C ASN A 160 6.90 -9.88 15.25
N VAL A 161 7.59 -10.85 14.66
CA VAL A 161 9.05 -10.81 14.51
C VAL A 161 9.47 -9.61 13.66
N ILE A 162 8.78 -9.39 12.54
CA ILE A 162 9.05 -8.25 11.65
C ILE A 162 8.72 -6.92 12.35
N GLN A 163 7.57 -6.83 13.03
CA GLN A 163 7.18 -5.62 13.76
C GLN A 163 8.23 -5.25 14.82
N GLN A 164 8.69 -6.21 15.63
CA GLN A 164 9.73 -6.00 16.62
C GLN A 164 11.02 -5.45 15.99
N LYS A 165 11.45 -6.04 14.87
CA LYS A 165 12.65 -5.57 14.15
C LYS A 165 12.48 -4.16 13.62
N LEU A 166 11.34 -3.85 12.98
CA LEU A 166 11.08 -2.53 12.44
C LEU A 166 11.00 -1.46 13.53
N PHE A 167 10.39 -1.76 14.68
CA PHE A 167 10.39 -0.84 15.82
C PHE A 167 11.79 -0.59 16.36
N ALA A 168 12.63 -1.62 16.47
CA ALA A 168 14.03 -1.44 16.86
C ALA A 168 14.80 -0.53 15.88
N VAL A 169 14.59 -0.71 14.57
CA VAL A 169 15.20 0.14 13.53
C VAL A 169 14.64 1.57 13.56
N LEU A 170 13.35 1.74 13.82
CA LEU A 170 12.71 3.04 13.95
C LEU A 170 13.24 3.80 15.17
N GLN A 171 13.41 3.12 16.31
CA GLN A 171 13.91 3.71 17.55
C GLN A 171 15.41 4.05 17.48
N SER A 172 16.19 3.33 16.69
CA SER A 172 17.62 3.63 16.48
C SER A 172 17.87 4.85 15.59
N GLN A 173 16.84 5.36 14.90
CA GLN A 173 16.98 6.59 14.11
C GLN A 173 17.23 7.81 15.02
N PRO A 174 18.14 8.72 14.63
CA PRO A 174 18.43 9.91 15.42
C PRO A 174 17.20 10.80 15.57
N ALA A 175 17.09 11.47 16.72
CA ALA A 175 16.07 12.47 16.94
C ALA A 175 16.27 13.63 15.96
N LEU A 176 15.18 14.09 15.33
CA LEU A 176 15.21 15.23 14.44
C LEU A 176 14.95 16.54 15.22
N PRO A 177 15.58 17.67 14.83
CA PRO A 177 15.34 18.96 15.47
C PRO A 177 13.86 19.37 15.45
N SER A 178 13.44 20.18 16.42
CA SER A 178 12.07 20.70 16.51
C SER A 178 11.65 21.58 15.32
N THR A 179 12.62 22.09 14.55
CA THR A 179 12.39 22.86 13.32
C THR A 179 11.86 22.00 12.17
N MET A 180 12.03 20.68 12.23
CA MET A 180 11.50 19.75 11.23
C MET A 180 9.99 19.56 11.38
N PRO A 181 9.25 19.35 10.28
CA PRO A 181 7.80 19.20 10.31
C PRO A 181 7.39 17.95 11.09
N LEU A 182 6.30 18.04 11.84
CA LEU A 182 5.74 16.94 12.64
C LEU A 182 4.54 16.31 11.93
N MET A 183 4.55 14.99 11.81
CA MET A 183 3.40 14.20 11.39
C MET A 183 2.93 13.31 12.52
N ALA A 184 1.63 13.28 12.78
CA ALA A 184 1.02 12.24 13.61
C ALA A 184 0.54 11.11 12.70
N VAL A 185 0.90 9.87 12.99
CA VAL A 185 0.52 8.72 12.17
C VAL A 185 -0.20 7.66 13.01
N ALA A 186 -1.35 7.19 12.54
CA ALA A 186 -2.17 6.17 13.18
C ALA A 186 -2.77 5.20 12.15
N CYS A 187 -3.15 4.01 12.58
CA CYS A 187 -4.10 3.22 11.80
C CYS A 187 -5.50 3.84 11.94
N ALA A 188 -6.37 3.59 10.97
CA ALA A 188 -7.78 3.97 11.11
C ALA A 188 -8.40 3.37 12.39
N PRO A 189 -9.46 3.97 12.96
CA PRO A 189 -10.16 3.35 14.08
C PRO A 189 -10.55 1.90 13.73
N LEU A 190 -10.34 0.98 14.68
CA LEU A 190 -10.58 -0.47 14.52
C LEU A 190 -9.62 -1.21 13.58
N GLU A 191 -8.64 -0.54 12.98
CA GLU A 191 -7.64 -1.17 12.13
C GLU A 191 -6.46 -1.70 12.96
N GLU A 192 -6.19 -3.01 12.84
CA GLU A 192 -5.11 -3.71 13.55
C GLU A 192 -3.88 -3.95 12.65
N HIS A 193 -3.95 -3.62 11.36
CA HIS A 193 -2.84 -3.83 10.44
C HIS A 193 -1.86 -2.63 10.47
N GLN A 194 -0.91 -2.65 11.42
CA GLN A 194 0.03 -1.54 11.60
C GLN A 194 1.36 -1.66 10.86
N LEU A 195 1.67 -2.79 10.22
CA LEU A 195 3.00 -3.02 9.61
C LEU A 195 3.35 -1.94 8.57
N GLY A 196 2.43 -1.63 7.65
CA GLY A 196 2.62 -0.58 6.66
C GLY A 196 2.78 0.80 7.29
N LEU A 197 2.13 1.07 8.42
CA LEU A 197 2.29 2.31 9.18
C LEU A 197 3.69 2.44 9.78
N ILE A 198 4.27 1.35 10.30
CA ILE A 198 5.63 1.34 10.85
C ILE A 198 6.66 1.62 9.74
N ILE A 199 6.51 0.95 8.59
CA ILE A 199 7.38 1.16 7.42
C ILE A 199 7.27 2.63 6.98
N TYR A 200 6.05 3.15 6.83
CA TYR A 200 5.83 4.53 6.46
C TYR A 200 6.46 5.51 7.47
N ALA A 201 6.30 5.28 8.78
CA ALA A 201 6.92 6.11 9.82
C ALA A 201 8.45 6.12 9.74
N LEU A 202 9.05 4.96 9.46
CA LEU A 202 10.50 4.83 9.26
C LEU A 202 10.96 5.64 8.04
N LEU A 203 10.29 5.49 6.90
CA LEU A 203 10.66 6.20 5.68
C LEU A 203 10.41 7.71 5.77
N ALA A 204 9.31 8.13 6.40
CA ALA A 204 9.02 9.54 6.64
C ALA A 204 10.09 10.20 7.52
N ARG A 205 10.57 9.53 8.59
CA ARG A 205 11.69 10.02 9.40
C ARG A 205 12.97 10.19 8.59
N ARG A 206 13.23 9.27 7.67
CA ARG A 206 14.41 9.32 6.80
C ARG A 206 14.32 10.44 5.76
N GLN A 207 13.12 10.91 5.44
CA GLN A 207 12.87 12.12 4.65
C GLN A 207 12.75 13.41 5.49
N GLY A 208 13.20 13.38 6.75
CA GLY A 208 13.29 14.58 7.59
C GLY A 208 12.00 14.97 8.31
N TRP A 209 10.98 14.10 8.36
CA TRP A 209 9.79 14.34 9.18
C TRP A 209 9.99 13.84 10.60
N ARG A 210 9.63 14.66 11.59
CA ARG A 210 9.33 14.13 12.92
C ARG A 210 8.04 13.34 12.84
N VAL A 211 8.01 12.14 13.40
CA VAL A 211 6.82 11.28 13.36
C VAL A 211 6.40 10.95 14.79
N ALA A 212 5.20 11.38 15.16
CA ALA A 212 4.47 10.89 16.33
C ALA A 212 3.69 9.63 15.92
N TYR A 213 4.27 8.47 16.20
CA TYR A 213 3.68 7.17 15.90
C TYR A 213 2.68 6.77 16.99
N LEU A 214 1.39 6.74 16.66
CA LEU A 214 0.30 6.38 17.58
C LEU A 214 -0.06 4.89 17.48
N GLY A 215 0.30 4.24 16.36
CA GLY A 215 0.03 2.83 16.12
C GLY A 215 -1.43 2.53 15.81
N GLN A 216 -1.83 1.30 16.12
CA GLN A 216 -3.20 0.82 15.99
C GLN A 216 -4.05 1.06 17.23
N GLY A 217 -5.38 0.99 17.07
CA GLY A 217 -6.30 0.97 18.20
C GLY A 217 -6.43 2.29 18.97
N THR A 218 -6.01 3.43 18.39
CA THR A 218 -6.26 4.74 18.99
C THR A 218 -7.78 4.97 19.10
N PRO A 219 -8.32 5.26 20.29
CA PRO A 219 -9.75 5.53 20.46
C PRO A 219 -10.23 6.69 19.59
N LEU A 220 -11.49 6.62 19.17
CA LEU A 220 -12.11 7.62 18.30
C LEU A 220 -11.98 9.04 18.86
N GLU A 221 -12.31 9.19 20.14
CA GLU A 221 -12.27 10.47 20.87
C GLU A 221 -10.86 11.06 20.93
N ASP A 222 -9.84 10.22 21.15
CA ASP A 222 -8.45 10.66 21.16
C ASP A 222 -7.94 11.03 19.76
N MET A 223 -8.39 10.32 18.72
CA MET A 223 -8.10 10.72 17.34
C MET A 223 -8.80 12.04 16.95
N VAL A 224 -9.99 12.32 17.50
CA VAL A 224 -10.66 13.62 17.34
C VAL A 224 -9.92 14.70 18.10
N ASP A 225 -9.47 14.43 19.33
CA ASP A 225 -8.67 15.35 20.11
C ASP A 225 -7.37 15.69 19.38
N LEU A 226 -6.61 14.67 18.96
CA LEU A 226 -5.42 14.81 18.13
C LEU A 226 -5.67 15.75 16.94
N ALA A 227 -6.75 15.51 16.20
CA ALA A 227 -7.10 16.31 15.03
C ALA A 227 -7.39 17.78 15.38
N ARG A 228 -7.82 18.08 16.61
CA ARG A 228 -8.23 19.41 17.05
C ARG A 228 -7.17 20.15 17.88
N THR A 229 -6.30 19.45 18.60
CA THR A 229 -5.42 20.03 19.63
C THR A 229 -3.94 19.96 19.27
N SER A 230 -3.49 18.85 18.67
CA SER A 230 -2.06 18.53 18.54
C SER A 230 -1.32 19.28 17.42
N LYS A 231 -2.05 20.02 16.57
CA LYS A 231 -1.55 20.86 15.46
C LYS A 231 -0.30 20.32 14.73
N PRO A 232 -0.28 19.03 14.32
CA PRO A 232 0.82 18.53 13.52
C PRO A 232 0.79 19.21 12.14
N ASN A 233 1.89 19.15 11.41
CA ASN A 233 1.93 19.58 10.02
C ASN A 233 1.08 18.67 9.13
N ALA A 234 0.90 17.39 9.49
CA ALA A 234 -0.03 16.48 8.82
C ALA A 234 -0.48 15.34 9.76
N ILE A 235 -1.64 14.75 9.45
CA ILE A 235 -2.14 13.53 10.09
C ILE A 235 -2.18 12.44 9.04
N GLY A 236 -1.35 11.41 9.20
CA GLY A 236 -1.32 10.24 8.34
C GLY A 236 -2.17 9.11 8.89
N VAL A 237 -3.08 8.58 8.08
CA VAL A 237 -3.93 7.45 8.47
C VAL A 237 -3.75 6.27 7.50
N SER A 238 -3.36 5.13 8.04
CA SER A 238 -3.28 3.87 7.30
C SER A 238 -4.61 3.10 7.39
N VAL A 239 -5.16 2.76 6.23
CA VAL A 239 -6.43 2.04 6.08
C VAL A 239 -6.18 0.80 5.22
N THR A 240 -6.26 -0.38 5.82
CA THR A 240 -5.95 -1.65 5.13
C THR A 240 -7.20 -2.46 4.84
N THR A 241 -8.23 -2.30 5.66
CA THR A 241 -9.46 -3.09 5.64
C THR A 241 -10.70 -2.21 5.51
N VAL A 242 -11.82 -2.83 5.10
CA VAL A 242 -13.13 -2.16 5.09
C VAL A 242 -13.59 -1.80 6.50
N VAL A 243 -13.21 -2.58 7.51
CA VAL A 243 -13.49 -2.28 8.92
C VAL A 243 -12.80 -0.96 9.33
N GLY A 244 -11.52 -0.81 9.00
CA GLY A 244 -10.81 0.45 9.21
C GLY A 244 -11.43 1.62 8.45
N LEU A 245 -11.82 1.41 7.18
CA LEU A 245 -12.51 2.42 6.37
C LEU A 245 -13.84 2.85 7.00
N ALA A 246 -14.63 1.91 7.52
CA ALA A 246 -15.88 2.21 8.23
C ALA A 246 -15.63 2.96 9.54
N GLY A 247 -14.52 2.65 10.23
CA GLY A 247 -14.05 3.38 11.42
C GLY A 247 -13.73 4.86 11.15
N LEU A 248 -13.35 5.22 9.92
CA LEU A 248 -13.14 6.63 9.56
C LEU A 248 -14.42 7.45 9.53
N ILE A 249 -15.59 6.85 9.25
CA ILE A 249 -16.86 7.57 9.13
C ILE A 249 -17.18 8.37 10.40
N PRO A 250 -17.29 7.75 11.60
CA PRO A 250 -17.57 8.50 12.83
C PRO A 250 -16.42 9.45 13.18
N TRP A 251 -15.17 9.11 12.84
CA TRP A 251 -14.02 9.96 13.16
C TRP A 251 -14.06 11.26 12.36
N LEU A 252 -14.24 11.16 11.05
CA LEU A 252 -14.33 12.29 10.15
C LEU A 252 -15.57 13.16 10.44
N ASP A 253 -16.74 12.55 10.69
CA ASP A 253 -17.96 13.30 11.03
C ASP A 253 -17.84 14.02 12.38
N ALA A 254 -17.14 13.43 13.35
CA ALA A 254 -16.87 14.07 14.64
C ALA A 254 -15.78 15.15 14.54
N ALA A 255 -14.69 14.90 13.82
CA ALA A 255 -13.62 15.86 13.61
C ALA A 255 -14.12 17.09 12.83
N LYS A 256 -15.00 16.88 11.84
CA LYS A 256 -15.56 17.85 10.87
C LYS A 256 -14.53 18.60 10.03
N ARG A 257 -13.59 19.29 10.69
CA ARG A 257 -12.44 20.01 10.12
C ARG A 257 -11.24 19.75 11.03
N PRO A 258 -10.36 18.81 10.65
CA PRO A 258 -9.07 18.67 11.29
C PRO A 258 -8.29 20.00 11.24
N THR A 259 -7.43 20.27 12.22
CA THR A 259 -6.54 21.44 12.20
C THR A 259 -5.32 21.26 11.28
N ALA A 260 -5.08 20.02 10.86
CA ALA A 260 -3.98 19.61 10.02
C ALA A 260 -4.50 18.85 8.78
N PRO A 261 -3.79 18.90 7.65
CA PRO A 261 -4.10 18.10 6.47
C PRO A 261 -4.12 16.61 6.79
N LEU A 262 -5.12 15.92 6.25
CA LEU A 262 -5.25 14.47 6.33
C LEU A 262 -4.60 13.85 5.10
N VAL A 263 -3.71 12.89 5.33
CA VAL A 263 -3.11 12.07 4.28
C VAL A 263 -3.43 10.61 4.53
N LEU A 264 -3.81 9.91 3.46
CA LEU A 264 -4.36 8.57 3.53
C LEU A 264 -3.49 7.60 2.74
N GLY A 265 -3.35 6.39 3.27
CA GLY A 265 -2.68 5.29 2.58
C GLY A 265 -3.23 3.95 3.04
N GLY A 266 -2.67 2.88 2.50
CA GLY A 266 -2.99 1.51 2.88
C GLY A 266 -3.79 0.76 1.81
N ARG A 267 -3.77 -0.58 1.94
CA ARG A 267 -4.11 -1.50 0.86
C ARG A 267 -5.51 -1.30 0.28
N ILE A 268 -6.50 -0.94 1.11
CA ILE A 268 -7.88 -0.79 0.63
C ILE A 268 -8.01 0.34 -0.40
N LEU A 269 -7.20 1.40 -0.26
CA LEU A 269 -7.16 2.52 -1.18
C LEU A 269 -6.43 2.17 -2.48
N ASN A 270 -5.48 1.24 -2.43
CA ASN A 270 -4.82 0.72 -3.63
C ASN A 270 -5.79 -0.15 -4.45
N SER A 271 -6.59 -0.96 -3.76
CA SER A 271 -7.55 -1.88 -4.38
C SER A 271 -8.80 -1.19 -4.92
N LEU A 272 -9.11 0.01 -4.41
CA LEU A 272 -10.35 0.73 -4.71
C LEU A 272 -10.05 2.20 -5.07
N PRO A 273 -9.55 2.49 -6.28
CA PRO A 273 -9.21 3.85 -6.69
C PRO A 273 -10.40 4.82 -6.69
N SER A 274 -11.64 4.31 -6.80
CA SER A 274 -12.86 5.12 -6.71
C SER A 274 -12.98 5.86 -5.36
N LEU A 275 -12.36 5.35 -4.29
CA LEU A 275 -12.36 6.01 -2.98
C LEU A 275 -11.57 7.33 -2.96
N HIS A 276 -10.59 7.52 -3.85
CA HIS A 276 -9.68 8.68 -3.80
C HIS A 276 -10.39 10.01 -4.02
N ALA A 277 -11.45 10.03 -4.83
CA ALA A 277 -12.23 11.24 -5.10
C ALA A 277 -13.30 11.55 -4.04
N HIS A 278 -13.56 10.61 -3.13
CA HIS A 278 -14.70 10.64 -2.20
C HIS A 278 -14.28 10.74 -0.73
N LEU A 279 -13.08 10.28 -0.40
CA LEU A 279 -12.52 10.42 0.94
C LEU A 279 -11.95 11.83 1.16
N PRO A 280 -12.14 12.40 2.36
CA PRO A 280 -11.44 13.63 2.71
C PRO A 280 -9.97 13.34 2.96
N GLY A 281 -9.11 14.15 2.38
CA GLY A 281 -7.66 14.01 2.52
C GLY A 281 -6.98 13.49 1.25
N GLU A 282 -5.67 13.58 1.25
CA GLU A 282 -4.85 13.28 0.07
C GLU A 282 -4.36 11.84 0.14
N TYR A 283 -4.72 11.03 -0.86
CA TYR A 283 -4.15 9.69 -1.02
C TYR A 283 -2.69 9.81 -1.50
N LEU A 284 -1.78 9.20 -0.75
CA LEU A 284 -0.34 9.37 -0.97
C LEU A 284 0.27 8.43 -2.03
N GLY A 285 -0.49 7.47 -2.55
CA GLY A 285 -0.02 6.56 -3.60
C GLY A 285 -0.03 5.09 -3.19
N ALA A 286 0.24 4.25 -4.19
CA ALA A 286 0.03 2.80 -4.13
C ALA A 286 1.10 2.03 -3.36
N ASP A 287 2.23 2.65 -3.07
CA ASP A 287 3.35 2.05 -2.36
C ASP A 287 3.96 3.04 -1.36
N THR A 288 4.65 2.51 -0.37
CA THR A 288 5.17 3.31 0.75
C THR A 288 6.23 4.32 0.32
N LEU A 289 6.98 4.05 -0.77
CA LEU A 289 7.99 4.99 -1.28
C LEU A 289 7.34 6.19 -1.95
N SER A 290 6.41 5.94 -2.88
CA SER A 290 5.57 6.97 -3.51
C SER A 290 4.86 7.80 -2.44
N ALA A 291 4.35 7.15 -1.40
CA ALA A 291 3.65 7.81 -0.30
C ALA A 291 4.50 8.85 0.42
N VAL A 292 5.76 8.53 0.68
CA VAL A 292 6.67 9.46 1.33
C VAL A 292 7.14 10.56 0.38
N GLN A 293 7.35 10.26 -0.91
CA GLN A 293 7.73 11.28 -1.90
C GLN A 293 6.63 12.33 -2.11
N GLN A 294 5.36 11.92 -2.09
CA GLN A 294 4.22 12.82 -2.25
C GLN A 294 4.03 13.76 -1.05
N LEU A 295 4.56 13.44 0.13
CA LEU A 295 4.44 14.31 1.32
C LEU A 295 4.96 15.72 1.11
N ALA A 296 6.00 15.89 0.30
CA ALA A 296 6.56 17.20 -0.01
C ALA A 296 5.60 18.07 -0.86
N THR A 297 4.65 17.43 -1.55
CA THR A 297 3.72 18.08 -2.49
C THR A 297 2.29 18.18 -1.96
N VAL A 298 1.99 17.58 -0.80
CA VAL A 298 0.65 17.56 -0.20
C VAL A 298 0.12 18.98 -0.05
N LYS A 299 -1.09 19.22 -0.53
CA LYS A 299 -1.75 20.51 -0.35
C LYS A 299 -2.21 20.61 1.10
N MET A 300 -1.60 21.54 1.82
CA MET A 300 -1.84 21.73 3.26
C MET A 300 -3.18 22.42 3.57
N ARG A 301 -4.30 21.88 3.07
CA ARG A 301 -5.64 22.39 3.37
C ARG A 301 -6.43 21.33 4.11
N ALA A 302 -6.85 21.66 5.32
CA ALA A 302 -7.84 20.87 6.03
C ALA A 302 -9.19 21.01 5.33
N GLU A 303 -9.74 19.90 4.86
CA GLU A 303 -11.05 19.88 4.23
C GLU A 303 -12.15 19.62 5.26
N TYR A 304 -13.30 20.27 5.05
CA TYR A 304 -14.50 19.92 5.80
C TYR A 304 -15.12 18.70 5.15
N TRP A 305 -15.45 17.70 5.96
CA TRP A 305 -16.20 16.56 5.48
C TRP A 305 -17.30 16.18 6.46
N SER A 306 -18.44 15.81 5.88
CA SER A 306 -19.53 15.18 6.60
C SER A 306 -20.44 14.45 5.61
N PRO A 307 -20.96 13.26 5.94
CA PRO A 307 -21.88 12.55 5.06
C PRO A 307 -23.16 13.38 4.85
N SER A 308 -23.84 13.16 3.71
CA SER A 308 -25.14 13.80 3.46
C SER A 308 -26.12 13.50 4.59
N ARG A 309 -27.07 14.40 4.87
CA ARG A 309 -28.06 14.18 5.95
C ARG A 309 -28.76 12.83 5.82
N ARG A 310 -29.11 12.45 4.58
CA ARG A 310 -29.75 11.18 4.26
C ARG A 310 -28.81 10.00 4.52
N ALA A 311 -27.57 10.04 4.02
CA ALA A 311 -26.58 9.00 4.28
C ALA A 311 -26.32 8.82 5.78
N ARG A 312 -26.16 9.93 6.53
CA ARG A 312 -25.97 9.91 7.99
C ARG A 312 -27.12 9.20 8.70
N GLN A 313 -28.38 9.47 8.31
CA GLN A 313 -29.55 8.82 8.91
C GLN A 313 -29.55 7.31 8.68
N VAL A 314 -29.23 6.87 7.46
CA VAL A 314 -29.17 5.44 7.12
C VAL A 314 -28.02 4.76 7.85
N VAL A 315 -26.80 5.32 7.80
CA VAL A 315 -25.62 4.75 8.46
C VAL A 315 -25.83 4.67 9.99
N ASN A 316 -26.41 5.69 10.61
CA ASN A 316 -26.74 5.65 12.04
C ASN A 316 -27.80 4.59 12.38
N GLU A 317 -28.76 4.32 11.49
CA GLU A 317 -29.68 3.19 11.69
C GLU A 317 -28.95 1.85 11.52
N ILE A 318 -28.13 1.68 10.48
CA ILE A 318 -27.32 0.48 10.26
C ILE A 318 -26.49 0.16 11.50
N GLN A 319 -25.76 1.14 12.05
CA GLN A 319 -24.92 0.93 13.23
C GLN A 319 -25.73 0.63 14.49
N ARG A 320 -26.87 1.30 14.71
CA ARG A 320 -27.80 0.96 15.82
C ARG A 320 -28.37 -0.45 15.69
N MET A 321 -28.60 -0.92 14.46
CA MET A 321 -29.16 -2.23 14.16
C MET A 321 -28.09 -3.31 13.95
N ARG A 322 -26.80 -2.97 13.99
CA ARG A 322 -25.65 -3.85 13.66
C ARG A 322 -25.76 -5.24 14.27
N LEU A 323 -25.91 -5.32 15.59
CA LEU A 323 -25.97 -6.60 16.32
C LEU A 323 -27.26 -7.38 16.00
N LYS A 324 -28.38 -6.69 15.80
CA LYS A 324 -29.66 -7.32 15.43
C LYS A 324 -29.64 -7.85 14.00
N LEU A 325 -29.10 -7.08 13.05
CA LEU A 325 -28.90 -7.49 11.67
C LEU A 325 -27.97 -8.69 11.60
N ALA A 326 -26.85 -8.66 12.31
CA ALA A 326 -25.92 -9.77 12.39
C ALA A 326 -26.59 -11.02 12.96
N GLY A 327 -27.25 -10.92 14.12
CA GLY A 327 -27.94 -12.03 14.77
C GLY A 327 -29.04 -12.65 13.91
N GLU A 328 -29.93 -11.84 13.34
CA GLU A 328 -31.01 -12.29 12.45
C GLU A 328 -30.46 -13.00 11.21
N THR A 329 -29.42 -12.43 10.59
CA THR A 329 -28.81 -12.98 9.37
C THR A 329 -28.12 -14.30 9.66
N VAL A 330 -27.30 -14.34 10.72
CA VAL A 330 -26.55 -15.54 11.12
C VAL A 330 -27.52 -16.66 11.49
N GLN A 331 -28.52 -16.38 12.33
CA GLN A 331 -29.51 -17.37 12.77
C GLN A 331 -30.29 -17.93 11.59
N THR A 332 -30.89 -17.06 10.78
CA THR A 332 -31.69 -17.47 9.61
C THR A 332 -30.85 -18.25 8.60
N PHE A 333 -29.59 -17.84 8.40
CA PHE A 333 -28.69 -18.57 7.51
C PHE A 333 -28.37 -19.96 8.06
N ILE A 334 -28.06 -20.10 9.34
CA ILE A 334 -27.76 -21.39 9.98
C ILE A 334 -28.97 -22.33 9.94
N ASP A 335 -30.15 -21.84 10.29
CA ASP A 335 -31.40 -22.62 10.31
C ASP A 335 -31.77 -23.14 8.91
N SER A 336 -31.31 -22.44 7.87
CA SER A 336 -31.49 -22.84 6.49
C SER A 336 -30.53 -23.95 6.04
N LEU A 337 -29.52 -24.32 6.84
CA LEU A 337 -28.54 -25.37 6.49
C LEU A 337 -29.03 -26.75 6.92
N PRO A 338 -28.68 -27.82 6.17
CA PRO A 338 -28.96 -29.19 6.61
C PRO A 338 -28.24 -29.52 7.93
N ALA A 339 -28.88 -30.29 8.81
CA ALA A 339 -28.36 -30.64 10.15
C ALA A 339 -26.93 -31.22 10.15
N LYS A 340 -26.51 -31.90 9.09
CA LYS A 340 -25.16 -32.46 8.92
C LYS A 340 -24.08 -31.43 8.57
N ARG A 341 -24.44 -30.16 8.33
CA ARG A 341 -23.53 -29.07 7.92
C ARG A 341 -23.27 -28.03 9.04
N HIS A 342 -23.86 -28.17 10.23
CA HIS A 342 -23.58 -27.31 11.39
C HIS A 342 -22.17 -27.59 11.96
N HIS A 343 -21.11 -27.15 11.29
CA HIS A 343 -19.81 -27.04 11.93
C HIS A 343 -19.75 -25.68 12.63
N ALA A 344 -19.28 -25.60 13.88
CA ALA A 344 -19.16 -24.34 14.64
C ALA A 344 -18.33 -23.27 13.90
N ALA A 345 -17.40 -23.71 13.04
CA ALA A 345 -16.67 -22.83 12.11
C ALA A 345 -17.59 -22.06 11.15
N SER A 346 -18.79 -22.54 10.82
CA SER A 346 -19.73 -21.81 9.94
C SER A 346 -20.32 -20.56 10.60
N VAL A 347 -20.51 -20.52 11.92
CA VAL A 347 -21.21 -19.42 12.60
C VAL A 347 -20.34 -18.18 12.69
N ALA A 348 -19.12 -18.32 13.20
CA ALA A 348 -18.17 -17.22 13.36
C ALA A 348 -17.87 -16.54 12.02
N ASN A 349 -17.77 -17.34 10.97
CA ASN A 349 -17.46 -16.86 9.64
C ASN A 349 -18.63 -16.20 8.92
N VAL A 350 -19.85 -16.74 9.05
CA VAL A 350 -21.06 -16.07 8.59
C VAL A 350 -21.26 -14.76 9.34
N ASN A 351 -20.96 -14.73 10.64
CA ASN A 351 -20.99 -13.50 11.43
C ASN A 351 -19.96 -12.48 10.92
N PHE A 352 -18.71 -12.90 10.71
CA PHE A 352 -17.65 -12.05 10.15
C PHE A 352 -18.06 -11.47 8.78
N ALA A 353 -18.55 -12.31 7.86
CA ALA A 353 -19.03 -11.88 6.56
C ALA A 353 -20.21 -10.89 6.67
N THR A 354 -21.12 -11.11 7.62
CA THR A 354 -22.26 -10.21 7.84
C THR A 354 -21.81 -8.86 8.37
N LEU A 355 -20.92 -8.82 9.36
CA LEU A 355 -20.35 -7.59 9.88
C LEU A 355 -19.58 -6.82 8.81
N PHE A 356 -18.82 -7.54 7.97
CA PHE A 356 -18.14 -6.96 6.83
C PHE A 356 -19.12 -6.29 5.85
N LEU A 357 -20.23 -6.95 5.50
CA LEU A 357 -21.25 -6.35 4.62
C LEU A 357 -21.87 -5.09 5.23
N ILE A 358 -22.09 -5.09 6.55
CA ILE A 358 -22.59 -3.92 7.29
C ILE A 358 -21.60 -2.75 7.18
N ASP A 359 -20.29 -3.02 7.33
CA ASP A 359 -19.24 -2.00 7.22
C ASP A 359 -19.10 -1.49 5.77
N ALA A 360 -19.12 -2.39 4.79
CA ALA A 360 -19.06 -2.05 3.37
C ALA A 360 -20.24 -1.17 2.94
N LEU A 361 -21.47 -1.51 3.35
CA LEU A 361 -22.66 -0.68 3.11
C LEU A 361 -22.54 0.69 3.78
N SER A 362 -22.02 0.74 5.01
CA SER A 362 -21.81 2.00 5.71
C SER A 362 -20.85 2.91 4.94
N CYS A 363 -19.75 2.35 4.44
CA CYS A 363 -18.78 3.07 3.61
C CYS A 363 -19.39 3.55 2.28
N ALA A 364 -20.08 2.66 1.55
CA ALA A 364 -20.68 2.98 0.25
C ALA A 364 -21.67 4.15 0.37
N LEU A 365 -22.47 4.15 1.44
CA LEU A 365 -23.44 5.21 1.72
C LEU A 365 -22.79 6.49 2.25
N ALA A 366 -21.84 6.39 3.19
CA ALA A 366 -21.23 7.56 3.83
C ALA A 366 -20.35 8.36 2.88
N PHE A 367 -19.56 7.66 2.05
CA PHE A 367 -18.63 8.27 1.09
C PHE A 367 -19.26 8.49 -0.29
N ASP A 368 -20.51 8.07 -0.50
CA ASP A 368 -21.22 8.16 -1.79
C ASP A 368 -20.49 7.42 -2.92
N VAL A 369 -20.05 6.19 -2.64
CA VAL A 369 -19.32 5.32 -3.57
C VAL A 369 -20.15 4.05 -3.82
N PRO A 370 -21.19 4.13 -4.68
CA PRO A 370 -22.13 3.02 -4.87
C PRO A 370 -21.47 1.78 -5.51
N ASP A 371 -20.39 1.97 -6.27
CA ASP A 371 -19.64 0.90 -6.91
C ASP A 371 -18.70 0.16 -5.95
N LEU A 372 -18.49 0.67 -4.74
CA LEU A 372 -17.70 0.02 -3.69
C LEU A 372 -18.12 -1.43 -3.48
N MET A 373 -19.43 -1.68 -3.47
CA MET A 373 -19.98 -3.02 -3.27
C MET A 373 -19.67 -3.98 -4.43
N GLY A 374 -19.57 -3.47 -5.67
CA GLY A 374 -19.16 -4.27 -6.83
C GLY A 374 -17.66 -4.54 -6.83
N GLU A 375 -16.85 -3.55 -6.48
CA GLU A 375 -15.38 -3.67 -6.43
C GLU A 375 -14.89 -4.57 -5.28
N LEU A 376 -15.64 -4.66 -4.18
CA LEU A 376 -15.34 -5.55 -3.05
C LEU A 376 -15.63 -7.03 -3.33
N GLN A 377 -16.14 -7.39 -4.52
CA GLN A 377 -16.47 -8.77 -4.87
C GLN A 377 -15.26 -9.71 -4.77
N GLN A 378 -14.13 -9.32 -5.37
CA GLN A 378 -12.93 -10.16 -5.38
C GLN A 378 -12.39 -10.35 -3.97
N TRP A 379 -12.39 -9.28 -3.17
CA TRP A 379 -12.02 -9.34 -1.76
C TRP A 379 -12.97 -10.23 -0.95
N LEU A 380 -14.28 -10.15 -1.19
CA LEU A 380 -15.28 -11.04 -0.58
C LEU A 380 -15.00 -12.49 -0.95
N LYS A 381 -14.67 -12.80 -2.21
CA LYS A 381 -14.30 -14.16 -2.63
C LYS A 381 -13.04 -14.65 -1.93
N ASP A 382 -12.00 -13.83 -1.89
CA ASP A 382 -10.68 -14.17 -1.33
C ASP A 382 -10.72 -14.28 0.20
N THR A 383 -11.56 -13.48 0.86
CA THR A 383 -11.71 -13.49 2.32
C THR A 383 -12.77 -14.50 2.78
N MET A 384 -13.79 -14.79 1.95
CA MET A 384 -14.84 -15.75 2.29
C MET A 384 -14.51 -17.21 1.91
N SER A 385 -13.45 -17.50 1.16
CA SER A 385 -12.98 -18.87 0.81
C SER A 385 -11.58 -19.16 1.39
N PRO A 386 -11.19 -20.40 1.81
CA PRO A 386 -11.95 -21.63 2.09
C PRO A 386 -12.39 -21.76 3.56
N ARG A 387 -12.02 -20.81 4.42
CA ARG A 387 -12.29 -20.92 5.86
C ARG A 387 -13.67 -20.42 6.26
N ALA A 388 -14.33 -19.54 5.47
CA ALA A 388 -15.47 -18.76 5.96
C ALA A 388 -16.88 -19.16 5.49
N VAL A 389 -17.17 -19.11 4.19
CA VAL A 389 -18.46 -19.52 3.62
C VAL A 389 -18.16 -20.11 2.25
N MET A 390 -18.55 -21.37 2.01
CA MET A 390 -18.31 -21.99 0.71
C MET A 390 -18.85 -21.09 -0.43
N PRO A 391 -18.12 -20.87 -1.54
CA PRO A 391 -18.54 -19.94 -2.60
C PRO A 391 -20.00 -20.11 -3.05
N GLN A 392 -20.45 -21.36 -3.19
CA GLN A 392 -21.84 -21.70 -3.54
C GLN A 392 -22.91 -21.24 -2.53
N MET A 393 -22.51 -20.78 -1.34
CA MET A 393 -23.40 -20.32 -0.27
C MET A 393 -23.45 -18.79 -0.16
N ILE A 394 -22.58 -18.05 -0.86
CA ILE A 394 -22.52 -16.59 -0.82
C ILE A 394 -23.87 -15.99 -1.26
N GLY A 395 -24.43 -16.48 -2.37
CA GLY A 395 -25.72 -16.01 -2.87
C GLY A 395 -26.86 -16.18 -1.84
N LYS A 396 -26.87 -17.31 -1.13
CA LYS A 396 -27.84 -17.57 -0.06
C LYS A 396 -27.66 -16.62 1.12
N HIS A 397 -26.42 -16.38 1.54
CA HIS A 397 -26.09 -15.44 2.62
C HIS A 397 -26.54 -14.02 2.28
N LEU A 398 -26.27 -13.54 1.07
CA LEU A 398 -26.71 -12.22 0.62
C LEU A 398 -28.23 -12.07 0.59
N ASN A 399 -28.96 -13.11 0.20
CA ASN A 399 -30.43 -13.09 0.22
C ASN A 399 -30.98 -13.02 1.65
N VAL A 400 -30.40 -13.79 2.58
CA VAL A 400 -30.79 -13.75 3.99
C VAL A 400 -30.47 -12.38 4.61
N PHE A 401 -29.32 -11.80 4.29
CA PHE A 401 -28.93 -10.47 4.76
C PHE A 401 -29.88 -9.37 4.26
N GLU A 402 -30.28 -9.42 2.98
CA GLU A 402 -31.27 -8.50 2.42
C GLU A 402 -32.66 -8.63 3.08
N GLN A 403 -33.08 -9.86 3.38
CA GLN A 403 -34.32 -10.11 4.13
C GLN A 403 -34.25 -9.51 5.53
N ALA A 404 -33.12 -9.67 6.23
CA ALA A 404 -32.91 -9.08 7.54
C ALA A 404 -32.97 -7.54 7.49
N ILE A 405 -32.37 -6.90 6.48
CA ILE A 405 -32.48 -5.45 6.24
C ILE A 405 -33.94 -5.04 6.03
N SER A 406 -34.67 -5.75 5.16
CA SER A 406 -36.08 -5.45 4.86
C SER A 406 -37.01 -5.64 6.06
N LYS A 407 -36.68 -6.59 6.95
CA LYS A 407 -37.44 -6.92 8.17
C LYS A 407 -37.18 -5.92 9.29
N LEU A 408 -35.93 -5.49 9.47
CA LEU A 408 -35.48 -4.80 10.68
C LEU A 408 -35.30 -3.28 10.51
N MET A 409 -35.05 -2.79 9.31
CA MET A 409 -34.78 -1.36 9.07
C MET A 409 -36.03 -0.61 8.58
N ASN A 410 -35.99 0.72 8.69
CA ASN A 410 -36.96 1.60 8.06
C ASN A 410 -37.08 1.30 6.54
N LYS A 411 -38.31 1.22 6.04
CA LYS A 411 -38.60 0.87 4.63
C LYS A 411 -37.93 1.81 3.61
N GLU A 412 -37.84 3.11 3.91
CA GLU A 412 -37.18 4.07 3.03
C GLU A 412 -35.66 3.89 3.02
N HIS A 413 -35.07 3.55 4.17
CA HIS A 413 -33.65 3.28 4.28
C HIS A 413 -33.28 1.94 3.64
N ALA A 414 -34.10 0.90 3.80
CA ALA A 414 -33.93 -0.38 3.12
C ALA A 414 -33.93 -0.22 1.59
N ARG A 415 -34.84 0.59 1.04
CA ARG A 415 -34.89 0.90 -0.41
C ARG A 415 -33.62 1.55 -0.95
N LEU A 416 -32.85 2.24 -0.12
CA LEU A 416 -31.56 2.83 -0.52
C LEU A 416 -30.42 1.80 -0.53
N ILE A 417 -30.55 0.75 0.29
CA ILE A 417 -29.56 -0.31 0.41
C ILE A 417 -29.76 -1.37 -0.70
N THR A 418 -31.00 -1.65 -1.09
CA THR A 418 -31.33 -2.67 -2.10
C THR A 418 -30.48 -2.57 -3.38
N PRO A 419 -30.34 -1.39 -4.04
CA PRO A 419 -29.53 -1.30 -5.26
C PRO A 419 -28.04 -1.59 -5.04
N LEU A 420 -27.51 -1.30 -3.84
CA LEU A 420 -26.11 -1.60 -3.50
C LEU A 420 -25.89 -3.11 -3.34
N LEU A 421 -26.85 -3.81 -2.72
CA LEU A 421 -26.83 -5.27 -2.62
C LEU A 421 -27.03 -5.94 -3.98
N GLU A 422 -27.89 -5.39 -4.84
CA GLU A 422 -28.09 -5.89 -6.21
C GLU A 422 -26.80 -5.78 -7.03
N ARG A 423 -26.05 -4.68 -6.92
CA ARG A 423 -24.72 -4.55 -7.56
C ARG A 423 -23.77 -5.66 -7.10
N LEU A 424 -23.66 -5.89 -5.79
CA LEU A 424 -22.84 -6.98 -5.26
C LEU A 424 -23.27 -8.34 -5.83
N LYS A 425 -24.57 -8.63 -5.86
CA LYS A 425 -25.12 -9.88 -6.40
C LYS A 425 -24.81 -10.04 -7.88
N ASN A 426 -25.14 -9.05 -8.71
CA ASN A 426 -24.97 -9.10 -10.17
C ASN A 426 -23.52 -9.33 -10.59
N HIS A 427 -22.57 -8.77 -9.84
CA HIS A 427 -21.15 -9.02 -10.05
C HIS A 427 -20.74 -10.43 -9.56
N THR A 428 -21.27 -10.89 -8.42
CA THR A 428 -21.02 -12.22 -7.85
C THR A 428 -21.41 -13.37 -8.78
N PHE A 429 -22.58 -13.30 -9.42
CA PHE A 429 -23.13 -14.39 -10.24
C PHE A 429 -22.60 -14.45 -11.69
N ARG A 430 -22.12 -13.35 -12.27
CA ARG A 430 -21.57 -13.35 -13.64
C ARG A 430 -20.27 -14.15 -13.83
N ALA A 431 -19.58 -14.52 -12.75
CA ALA A 431 -18.36 -15.31 -12.81
C ALA A 431 -18.59 -16.83 -12.72
N GLU A 432 -19.76 -17.28 -12.26
CA GLU A 432 -20.06 -18.72 -12.13
C GLU A 432 -20.61 -19.31 -13.44
N ASP A 433 -21.27 -18.50 -14.27
CA ASP A 433 -21.80 -18.92 -15.59
C ASP A 433 -20.71 -19.04 -16.69
N GLY A 434 -19.46 -18.68 -16.39
CA GLY A 434 -18.32 -18.73 -17.31
C GLY A 434 -17.62 -20.09 -17.42
N GLN A 435 -17.95 -21.07 -16.57
CA GLN A 435 -17.44 -22.45 -16.69
C GLN A 435 -18.39 -23.35 -17.50
N GLY A 436 -18.90 -22.81 -18.61
CA GLY A 436 -19.56 -23.58 -19.65
C GLY A 436 -18.53 -24.23 -20.59
N ARG A 437 -18.20 -25.50 -20.32
CA ARG A 437 -17.70 -26.53 -21.25
C ARG A 437 -17.13 -26.03 -22.60
N THR A 438 -15.82 -26.17 -22.75
CA THR A 438 -15.21 -26.57 -24.03
C THR A 438 -14.24 -27.72 -23.75
N PRO A 439 -14.53 -28.96 -24.21
CA PRO A 439 -13.49 -29.98 -24.27
C PRO A 439 -12.65 -29.67 -25.50
N ILE A 440 -11.38 -29.32 -25.31
CA ILE A 440 -10.42 -29.27 -26.41
C ILE A 440 -9.35 -30.32 -26.14
N LYS A 441 -9.23 -31.18 -27.15
CA LYS A 441 -8.33 -32.34 -27.28
C LYS A 441 -6.86 -31.99 -27.10
#